data_AF-A0A7C5M118-F1
#
_entry.id   AF-A0A7C5M118-F1
#
_cell.length_a   1.000
_cell.length_b   1.000
_cell.length_c   1.000
_cell.angle_alpha   90.00
_cell.angle_beta   90.00
_cell.angle_gamma   90.00
#
_symmetry.space_group_name_H-M   'P 1'
#
loop_
_entity.id
_entity.type
_entity.pdbx_description
1 polymer ?
#
loop_
_entity_poly.entity_id
_entity_poly.type
_entity_poly.pdbx_seq_one_letter_code
_entity_poly.pdbx_strand_id
1 'polypeptide(L)'
;MTTRNTLIAIGILASLAITGCSSAGRALGMKRNVPNEFNILTKPPLVVPPEYNLRPPKIGEVNVEEKYSTVAARKALLGEIDPVKPSQGEAVLIAKAGAGRADPAVRVLIDGQNSVERKSRGFADRVLFWKNGKAIGPDGQPLDPDQEARRIKAVKAATGGGKVEITRRPARAKLPGL
;
A
#
# COMPACT_ATOMS: atom_id res chain seq x y z
N MET A 1 63.74 47.32 -4.37
CA MET A 1 62.32 47.65 -4.10
C MET A 1 61.38 46.43 -4.13
N THR A 2 61.77 45.31 -4.75
CA THR A 2 60.92 44.11 -4.89
C THR A 2 60.78 43.30 -3.61
N THR A 3 61.85 43.14 -2.83
CA THR A 3 61.85 42.34 -1.57
C THR A 3 61.03 42.96 -0.44
N ARG A 4 60.92 44.29 -0.38
CA ARG A 4 60.09 44.98 0.62
C ARG A 4 58.60 44.85 0.29
N ASN A 5 58.25 44.90 -0.99
CA ASN A 5 56.86 44.72 -1.43
C ASN A 5 56.38 43.27 -1.29
N THR A 6 57.26 42.27 -1.47
CA THR A 6 56.89 40.86 -1.23
C THR A 6 56.66 40.55 0.25
N LEU A 7 57.47 41.10 1.15
CA LEU A 7 57.27 40.94 2.60
C LEU A 7 55.95 41.58 3.07
N ILE A 8 55.60 42.75 2.53
CA ILE A 8 54.31 43.41 2.83
C ILE A 8 53.14 42.57 2.30
N ALA A 9 53.24 42.03 1.08
CA ALA A 9 52.20 41.18 0.52
C ALA A 9 51.97 39.88 1.32
N ILE A 10 53.05 39.25 1.81
CA ILE A 10 52.97 38.05 2.66
C ILE A 10 52.34 38.39 4.01
N GLY A 11 52.69 39.53 4.60
CA GLY A 11 52.09 40.01 5.86
C GLY A 11 50.58 40.24 5.74
N ILE A 12 50.14 40.84 4.63
CA ILE A 12 48.71 41.05 4.35
C ILE A 12 48.00 39.69 4.19
N LEU A 13 48.57 38.76 3.42
CA LEU A 13 47.97 37.45 3.21
C LEU A 13 47.84 36.62 4.51
N ALA A 14 48.86 36.69 5.38
CA ALA A 14 48.83 36.04 6.68
C ALA A 14 47.75 36.62 7.61
N SER A 15 47.55 37.95 7.59
CA SER A 15 46.50 38.61 8.39
C SER A 15 45.07 38.23 7.96
N LEU A 16 44.84 37.98 6.66
CA LEU A 16 43.56 37.48 6.14
C LEU A 16 43.32 36.00 6.49
N ALA A 17 44.38 35.18 6.58
CA ALA A 17 44.24 33.76 6.92
C ALA A 17 43.81 33.56 8.40
N ILE A 18 44.29 34.41 9.32
CA ILE A 18 44.00 34.28 10.76
C ILE A 18 42.56 34.72 11.08
N THR A 19 42.01 35.70 10.37
CA THR A 19 40.61 36.17 10.58
C THR A 19 39.57 35.11 10.22
N GLY A 20 39.86 34.23 9.26
CA GLY A 20 38.99 33.11 8.86
C GLY A 20 38.81 32.03 9.93
N CYS A 21 39.85 31.76 10.74
CA CYS A 21 39.84 30.67 11.73
C CYS A 21 38.82 30.90 12.87
N SER A 22 38.54 32.17 13.21
CA SER A 22 37.51 32.54 14.21
C SER A 22 36.07 32.27 13.76
N SER A 23 35.83 32.22 12.44
CA SER A 23 34.52 31.93 11.85
C SER A 23 34.33 30.43 11.58
N ALA A 24 35.42 29.74 11.24
CA ALA A 24 35.42 28.30 10.98
C ALA A 24 34.93 27.50 12.20
N GLY A 25 35.37 27.83 13.42
CA GLY A 25 34.89 27.15 14.63
C GLY A 25 33.38 27.30 14.92
N ARG A 26 32.73 28.36 14.41
CA ARG A 26 31.27 28.54 14.49
C ARG A 26 30.54 27.73 13.41
N ALA A 27 31.05 27.71 12.18
CA ALA A 27 30.50 26.92 11.08
C ALA A 27 30.68 25.41 11.28
N LEU A 28 31.78 25.00 11.92
CA LEU A 28 32.11 23.61 12.24
C LEU A 28 31.43 23.09 13.52
N GLY A 29 30.52 23.87 14.14
CA GLY A 29 29.72 23.43 15.28
C GLY A 29 30.48 23.27 16.61
N MET A 30 31.73 23.73 16.70
CA MET A 30 32.54 23.68 17.93
C MET A 30 32.08 24.66 19.01
N LYS A 31 31.18 25.60 18.68
CA LYS A 31 30.46 26.43 19.65
C LYS A 31 29.02 25.94 19.80
N ARG A 32 28.65 25.58 21.04
CA ARG A 32 27.31 25.14 21.40
C ARG A 32 26.33 26.31 21.28
N ASN A 33 25.55 26.33 20.20
CA ASN A 33 24.42 27.22 20.04
C ASN A 33 23.20 26.54 20.68
N VAL A 34 22.92 26.84 21.94
CA VAL A 34 21.72 26.29 22.61
C VAL A 34 20.48 26.89 21.94
N PRO A 35 19.57 26.07 21.39
CA PRO A 35 18.31 26.56 20.86
C PRO A 35 17.56 27.32 21.96
N ASN A 36 17.01 28.49 21.63
CA ASN A 36 16.29 29.32 22.59
C ASN A 36 15.03 28.56 23.08
N GLU A 37 15.09 28.08 24.32
CA GLU A 37 14.03 27.32 25.00
C GLU A 37 12.78 28.13 25.31
N PHE A 38 12.85 29.47 25.18
CA PHE A 38 11.70 30.36 25.28
C PHE A 38 11.10 30.73 23.92
N ASN A 39 11.67 30.23 22.82
CA ASN A 39 11.07 30.41 21.50
C ASN A 39 9.93 29.41 21.30
N ILE A 40 8.74 29.79 21.77
CA ILE A 40 7.52 29.00 21.60
C ILE A 40 7.12 29.09 20.12
N LEU A 41 7.43 28.05 19.35
CA LEU A 41 6.84 27.87 18.03
C LEU A 41 5.33 27.65 18.21
N THR A 42 4.53 28.57 17.69
CA THR A 42 3.08 28.44 17.72
C THR A 42 2.67 27.20 16.94
N LYS A 43 1.97 26.27 17.61
CA LYS A 43 1.36 25.14 16.91
C LYS A 43 0.28 25.70 15.97
N PRO A 44 0.19 25.20 14.72
CA PRO A 44 -0.95 25.51 13.88
C PRO A 44 -2.23 25.14 14.63
N PRO A 45 -3.30 25.94 14.53
CA PRO A 45 -4.56 25.64 15.19
C PRO A 45 -5.03 24.24 14.77
N LEU A 46 -5.47 23.44 15.74
CA LEU A 46 -6.09 22.15 15.49
C LEU A 46 -7.47 22.40 14.88
N VAL A 47 -7.51 22.57 13.56
CA VAL A 47 -8.76 22.64 12.81
C VAL A 47 -9.24 21.22 12.64
N VAL A 48 -10.40 20.90 13.21
CA VAL A 48 -11.10 19.67 12.90
C VAL A 48 -11.45 19.73 11.41
N PRO A 49 -10.98 18.80 10.57
CA PRO A 49 -11.33 18.79 9.17
C PRO A 49 -12.87 18.76 9.03
N PRO A 50 -13.45 19.54 8.10
CA PRO A 50 -14.90 19.64 7.93
C PRO A 50 -15.58 18.30 7.64
N GLU A 51 -14.80 17.28 7.30
CA GLU A 51 -15.27 15.94 6.90
C GLU A 51 -15.38 14.92 8.06
N TYR A 52 -15.45 15.37 9.33
CA TYR A 52 -15.67 14.45 10.47
C TYR A 52 -17.09 13.86 10.56
N ASN A 53 -18.02 14.36 9.74
CA ASN A 53 -19.41 13.88 9.64
C ASN A 53 -19.62 12.81 8.56
N LEU A 54 -18.56 12.33 7.91
CA LEU A 54 -18.71 11.23 6.97
C LEU A 54 -19.05 9.96 7.74
N ARG A 55 -20.26 9.44 7.51
CA ARG A 55 -20.62 8.10 7.94
C ARG A 55 -19.56 7.13 7.40
N PRO A 56 -19.10 6.15 8.20
CA PRO A 56 -18.29 5.07 7.68
C PRO A 56 -18.95 4.51 6.42
N PRO A 57 -18.20 4.34 5.32
CA PRO A 57 -18.76 3.84 4.07
C PRO A 57 -19.46 2.50 4.34
N LYS A 58 -20.59 2.27 3.66
CA LYS A 58 -21.33 1.02 3.85
C LYS A 58 -20.46 -0.14 3.41
N ILE A 59 -20.56 -1.26 4.12
CA ILE A 59 -19.86 -2.49 3.75
C ILE A 59 -20.28 -2.88 2.32
N GLY A 60 -19.32 -2.88 1.39
CA GLY A 60 -19.54 -3.15 -0.05
C GLY A 60 -19.63 -1.91 -0.95
N GLU A 61 -19.56 -0.70 -0.39
CA GLU A 61 -19.45 0.53 -1.17
C GLU A 61 -17.99 0.77 -1.59
N VAL A 62 -17.78 1.13 -2.85
CA VAL A 62 -16.44 1.33 -3.43
C VAL A 62 -15.70 2.45 -2.70
N ASN A 63 -14.56 2.11 -2.09
CA ASN A 63 -13.74 3.07 -1.35
C ASN A 63 -13.17 4.13 -2.29
N VAL A 64 -13.20 5.40 -1.88
CA VAL A 64 -12.67 6.51 -2.69
C VAL A 64 -11.16 6.37 -2.92
N GLU A 65 -10.42 5.85 -1.93
CA GLU A 65 -8.98 5.54 -2.06
C GLU A 65 -8.67 4.48 -3.12
N GLU A 66 -9.59 3.54 -3.36
CA GLU A 66 -9.42 2.51 -4.39
C GLU A 66 -9.48 3.11 -5.80
N LYS A 67 -10.23 4.21 -5.99
CA LYS A 67 -10.23 4.95 -7.25
C LYS A 67 -8.87 5.59 -7.52
N TYR A 68 -8.23 6.16 -6.51
CA TYR A 68 -6.93 6.83 -6.68
C TYR A 68 -5.80 5.84 -7.02
N SER A 69 -5.74 4.68 -6.36
CA SER A 69 -4.74 3.65 -6.68
C SER A 69 -4.94 3.09 -8.08
N THR A 70 -6.19 2.86 -8.49
CA THR A 70 -6.52 2.35 -9.83
C THR A 70 -6.17 3.38 -10.92
N VAL A 71 -6.43 4.66 -10.68
CA VAL A 71 -6.07 5.74 -11.60
C VAL A 71 -4.55 5.90 -11.70
N ALA A 72 -3.83 5.85 -10.58
CA ALA A 72 -2.37 5.90 -10.56
C ALA A 72 -1.73 4.70 -11.27
N ALA A 73 -2.22 3.48 -11.02
CA ALA A 73 -1.76 2.27 -11.71
C ALA A 73 -2.05 2.34 -13.21
N ARG A 74 -3.24 2.81 -13.60
CA ARG A 74 -3.59 3.01 -15.01
C ARG A 74 -2.66 4.03 -15.68
N LYS A 75 -2.37 5.15 -15.02
CA LYS A 75 -1.42 6.17 -15.51
C LYS A 75 0.01 5.61 -15.62
N ALA A 76 0.42 4.73 -14.70
CA ALA A 76 1.74 4.09 -14.76
C ALA A 76 1.85 3.06 -15.91
N LEU A 77 0.77 2.33 -16.20
CA LEU A 77 0.74 1.30 -17.24
C LEU A 77 0.50 1.85 -18.65
N LEU A 78 -0.41 2.81 -18.78
CA LEU A 78 -0.86 3.35 -20.07
C LEU A 78 -0.30 4.75 -20.37
N GLY A 79 0.37 5.38 -19.40
CA GLY A 79 0.81 6.78 -19.51
C GLY A 79 -0.32 7.77 -19.30
N GLU A 80 -0.07 9.04 -19.64
CA GLU A 80 -1.15 10.02 -19.81
C GLU A 80 -1.93 9.68 -21.08
N ILE A 81 -3.14 9.18 -20.89
CA ILE A 81 -4.06 8.95 -22.00
C ILE A 81 -4.56 10.32 -22.42
N ASP A 82 -4.14 10.79 -23.60
CA ASP A 82 -4.66 12.02 -24.17
C ASP A 82 -6.18 11.88 -24.32
N PRO A 83 -6.98 12.85 -23.85
CA PRO A 83 -8.43 12.84 -24.02
C PRO A 83 -8.78 13.24 -25.45
N VAL A 84 -8.27 12.51 -26.44
CA VAL A 84 -8.72 12.64 -27.83
C VAL A 84 -10.17 12.21 -27.86
N LYS A 85 -11.05 13.17 -28.16
CA LYS A 85 -12.46 12.85 -28.41
C LYS A 85 -12.54 12.04 -29.70
N PRO A 86 -13.13 10.84 -29.68
CA PRO A 86 -13.29 10.04 -30.89
C PRO A 86 -14.11 10.83 -31.91
N SER A 87 -13.78 10.64 -33.19
CA SER A 87 -14.54 11.20 -34.30
C SER A 87 -15.98 10.65 -34.29
N GLN A 88 -16.90 11.33 -34.98
CA GLN A 88 -18.29 10.89 -35.03
C GLN A 88 -18.44 9.46 -35.59
N GLY A 89 -17.61 9.08 -36.56
CA GLY A 89 -17.58 7.73 -37.12
C GLY A 89 -17.11 6.67 -36.11
N GLU A 90 -16.05 6.98 -35.35
CA GLU A 90 -15.55 6.09 -34.29
C GLU A 90 -16.56 5.94 -33.16
N ALA A 91 -17.22 7.03 -32.75
CA ALA A 91 -18.25 6.98 -31.72
C ALA A 91 -19.41 6.04 -32.12
N VAL A 92 -19.84 6.08 -33.38
CA VAL A 92 -20.88 5.17 -33.91
C VAL A 92 -20.39 3.73 -33.95
N LEU A 93 -19.14 3.49 -34.33
CA LEU A 93 -18.55 2.15 -34.35
C LEU A 93 -18.43 1.57 -32.93
N ILE A 94 -17.96 2.36 -31.96
CA ILE A 94 -17.86 2.01 -30.53
C ILE A 94 -19.25 1.69 -29.97
N ALA A 95 -20.25 2.51 -30.28
CA ALA A 95 -21.63 2.28 -29.85
C ALA A 95 -22.21 0.98 -30.44
N LYS A 96 -21.95 0.69 -31.72
CA LYS A 96 -22.34 -0.58 -32.36
C LYS A 96 -21.58 -1.77 -31.79
N ALA A 97 -20.30 -1.61 -31.46
CA ALA A 97 -19.49 -2.63 -30.79
C ALA A 97 -19.91 -2.86 -29.32
N GLY A 98 -20.84 -2.08 -28.78
CA GLY A 98 -21.33 -2.19 -27.41
C GLY A 98 -20.35 -1.67 -26.35
N ALA A 99 -19.29 -0.98 -26.77
CA ALA A 99 -18.36 -0.32 -25.87
C ALA A 99 -19.08 0.86 -25.18
N GLY A 100 -19.09 0.84 -23.84
CA GLY A 100 -19.86 1.77 -23.00
C GLY A 100 -20.98 1.13 -22.17
N ARG A 101 -21.35 -0.14 -22.45
CA ARG A 101 -22.28 -0.92 -21.59
C ARG A 101 -21.60 -1.64 -20.43
N ALA A 102 -20.28 -1.76 -20.48
CA ALA A 102 -19.51 -2.42 -19.42
C ALA A 102 -19.36 -1.47 -18.24
N ASP A 103 -19.78 -1.91 -17.05
CA ASP A 103 -19.51 -1.20 -15.81
C ASP A 103 -17.98 -1.16 -15.58
N PRO A 104 -17.36 0.03 -15.47
CA PRO A 104 -15.92 0.13 -15.20
C PRO A 104 -15.51 -0.52 -13.88
N ALA A 105 -16.45 -0.69 -12.94
CA ALA A 105 -16.24 -1.37 -11.66
C ALA A 105 -16.49 -2.89 -11.71
N VAL A 106 -16.85 -3.47 -12.86
CA VAL A 106 -17.26 -4.89 -12.92
C VAL A 106 -16.18 -5.85 -12.40
N ARG A 107 -14.89 -5.54 -12.61
CA ARG A 107 -13.79 -6.36 -12.08
C ARG A 107 -13.72 -6.30 -10.56
N VAL A 108 -13.85 -5.11 -9.98
CA VAL A 108 -13.86 -4.93 -8.51
C VAL A 108 -15.06 -5.65 -7.89
N LEU A 109 -16.23 -5.60 -8.54
CA LEU A 109 -17.42 -6.31 -8.11
C LEU A 109 -17.23 -7.83 -8.15
N ILE A 110 -16.71 -8.36 -9.28
CA ILE A 110 -16.43 -9.80 -9.45
C ILE A 110 -15.38 -10.28 -8.44
N ASP A 111 -14.30 -9.52 -8.27
CA ASP A 111 -13.21 -9.87 -7.35
C ASP A 111 -13.68 -9.80 -5.89
N GLY A 112 -14.47 -8.78 -5.54
CA GLY A 112 -15.11 -8.65 -4.23
C GLY A 112 -16.05 -9.82 -3.93
N GLN A 113 -16.90 -10.21 -4.87
CA GLN A 113 -17.80 -11.36 -4.74
C GLN A 113 -17.01 -12.69 -4.62
N ASN A 114 -15.99 -12.89 -5.46
CA ASN A 114 -15.16 -14.09 -5.43
C ASN A 114 -14.21 -14.17 -4.23
N SER A 115 -13.90 -13.05 -3.59
CA SER A 115 -13.00 -13.02 -2.41
C SER A 115 -13.61 -13.71 -1.18
N VAL A 116 -14.94 -13.68 -1.05
CA VAL A 116 -15.67 -14.30 0.06
C VAL A 116 -15.92 -15.79 -0.19
N GLU A 117 -16.07 -16.19 -1.45
CA GLU A 117 -16.24 -17.59 -1.87
C GLU A 117 -14.92 -18.23 -2.32
N ARG A 118 -13.90 -18.25 -1.45
CA ARG A 118 -12.82 -19.24 -1.59
C ARG A 118 -13.41 -20.61 -1.25
N LYS A 119 -14.13 -21.26 -2.18
CA LYS A 119 -14.55 -22.66 -2.02
C LYS A 119 -13.32 -23.48 -1.62
N SER A 120 -13.45 -24.28 -0.58
CA SER A 120 -12.42 -25.26 -0.26
C SER A 120 -12.23 -26.15 -1.49
N ARG A 121 -11.01 -26.16 -2.05
CA ARG A 121 -10.67 -27.03 -3.17
C ARG A 121 -10.81 -28.47 -2.68
N GLY A 122 -11.97 -29.05 -2.97
CA GLY A 122 -12.39 -30.35 -2.47
C GLY A 122 -11.99 -31.48 -3.42
N PHE A 123 -12.69 -32.59 -3.29
CA PHE A 123 -12.50 -33.77 -4.13
C PHE A 123 -12.59 -33.47 -5.63
N ALA A 124 -13.51 -32.61 -6.06
CA ALA A 124 -13.70 -32.28 -7.47
C ALA A 124 -12.47 -31.62 -8.13
N ASP A 125 -11.78 -30.73 -7.40
CA ASP A 125 -10.56 -30.06 -7.88
C ASP A 125 -9.43 -31.08 -8.10
N ARG A 126 -9.31 -32.06 -7.19
CA ARG A 126 -8.33 -33.15 -7.27
C ARG A 126 -8.55 -34.05 -8.48
N VAL A 127 -9.80 -34.29 -8.86
CA VAL A 127 -10.15 -35.10 -10.05
C VAL A 127 -9.88 -34.33 -11.33
N LEU A 128 -10.25 -33.04 -11.38
CA LEU A 128 -10.06 -32.19 -12.56
C LEU A 128 -8.58 -31.96 -12.89
N PHE A 129 -7.73 -31.84 -11.87
CA PHE A 129 -6.28 -31.61 -12.03
C PHE A 129 -5.43 -32.87 -11.83
N TRP A 130 -6.03 -34.06 -11.96
CA TRP A 130 -5.31 -35.33 -11.84
C TRP A 130 -4.38 -35.53 -13.05
N LYS A 131 -3.06 -35.59 -12.80
CA LYS A 131 -2.05 -35.92 -13.82
C LYS A 131 -1.23 -37.14 -13.41
N ASN A 132 -1.14 -38.13 -14.29
CA ASN A 132 -0.24 -39.29 -14.19
C ASN A 132 -0.28 -40.01 -12.82
N GLY A 133 -1.47 -40.25 -12.27
CA GLY A 133 -1.62 -41.00 -11.02
C GLY A 133 -1.29 -40.20 -9.74
N LYS A 134 -0.89 -38.93 -9.85
CA LYS A 134 -0.54 -38.09 -8.69
C LYS A 134 -1.52 -36.93 -8.57
N ALA A 135 -2.11 -36.78 -7.39
CA ALA A 135 -2.86 -35.58 -7.03
C ALA A 135 -1.86 -34.45 -6.77
N ILE A 136 -2.00 -33.32 -7.46
CA ILE A 136 -1.16 -32.15 -7.27
C ILE A 136 -1.85 -31.24 -6.24
N GLY A 137 -1.11 -30.79 -5.23
CA GLY A 137 -1.57 -29.86 -4.20
C GLY A 137 -1.75 -28.43 -4.73
N PRO A 138 -2.34 -27.52 -3.93
CA PRO A 138 -2.60 -26.12 -4.33
C PRO A 138 -1.34 -25.32 -4.71
N ASP A 139 -0.18 -25.79 -4.26
CA ASP A 139 1.17 -25.28 -4.41
C ASP A 139 1.92 -25.89 -5.61
N GLY A 140 1.28 -26.77 -6.38
CA GLY A 140 1.92 -27.46 -7.50
C GLY A 140 2.77 -28.65 -7.08
N GLN A 141 2.81 -28.99 -5.79
CA GLN A 141 3.61 -30.11 -5.27
C GLN A 141 2.81 -31.43 -5.29
N PRO A 142 3.46 -32.58 -5.52
CA PRO A 142 2.80 -33.87 -5.38
C PRO A 142 2.25 -34.08 -3.97
N LEU A 143 0.96 -34.39 -3.84
CA LEU A 143 0.32 -34.64 -2.56
C LEU A 143 0.72 -36.03 -2.02
N ASP A 144 1.31 -36.08 -0.83
CA ASP A 144 1.65 -37.32 -0.14
C ASP A 144 0.38 -37.97 0.45
N PRO A 145 0.02 -39.21 0.03
CA PRO A 145 -1.20 -39.87 0.50
C PRO A 145 -1.20 -40.17 2.00
N ASP A 146 -0.04 -40.48 2.60
CA ASP A 146 0.03 -40.86 4.02
C ASP A 146 -0.09 -39.64 4.94
N GLN A 147 0.43 -38.49 4.52
CA GLN A 147 0.27 -37.24 5.24
C GLN A 147 -1.18 -36.74 5.19
N GLU A 148 -1.82 -36.83 4.02
CA GLU A 148 -3.22 -36.42 3.88
C GLU A 148 -4.17 -37.35 4.66
N ALA A 149 -3.91 -38.65 4.66
CA ALA A 149 -4.65 -39.60 5.47
C ALA A 149 -4.54 -39.29 6.97
N ARG A 150 -3.35 -38.91 7.45
CA ARG A 150 -3.12 -38.46 8.84
C ARG A 150 -3.89 -37.17 9.14
N ARG A 151 -3.85 -36.18 8.24
CA ARG A 151 -4.61 -34.94 8.37
C ARG A 151 -6.11 -35.20 8.47
N ILE A 152 -6.66 -36.06 7.61
CA ILE A 152 -8.09 -36.44 7.63
C ILE A 152 -8.45 -37.12 8.95
N LYS A 153 -7.61 -38.04 9.45
CA LYS A 153 -7.82 -38.69 10.76
C LYS A 153 -7.82 -37.66 11.90
N ALA A 154 -6.87 -36.72 11.90
CA ALA A 154 -6.79 -35.66 12.90
C ALA A 154 -8.01 -34.73 12.87
N VAL A 155 -8.45 -34.32 11.67
CA VAL A 155 -9.68 -33.52 11.51
C VAL A 155 -10.89 -34.30 12.01
N LYS A 156 -11.05 -35.57 11.61
CA LYS A 156 -12.17 -36.42 12.05
C LYS A 156 -12.18 -36.65 13.56
N ALA A 157 -11.00 -36.79 14.17
CA ALA A 157 -10.85 -36.88 15.62
C ALA A 157 -11.26 -35.58 16.32
N ALA A 158 -10.87 -34.42 15.77
CA ALA A 158 -11.22 -33.11 16.33
C ALA A 158 -12.70 -32.74 16.14
N THR A 159 -13.33 -33.16 15.05
CA THR A 159 -14.73 -32.80 14.71
C THR A 159 -15.74 -33.88 15.06
N GLY A 160 -15.29 -35.05 15.55
CA GLY A 160 -16.14 -36.21 15.82
C GLY A 160 -16.86 -36.75 14.57
N GLY A 161 -16.47 -36.33 13.37
CA GLY A 161 -17.15 -36.65 12.12
C GLY A 161 -18.45 -35.85 11.86
N GLY A 162 -18.79 -34.90 12.73
CA GLY A 162 -19.95 -34.03 12.56
C GLY A 162 -19.68 -32.83 11.63
N LYS A 163 -20.75 -32.22 11.13
CA LYS A 163 -20.66 -30.96 10.37
C LYS A 163 -20.25 -29.83 11.32
N VAL A 164 -19.09 -29.23 11.08
CA VAL A 164 -18.62 -28.08 11.87
C VAL A 164 -19.34 -26.83 11.39
N GLU A 165 -20.27 -26.32 12.18
CA GLU A 165 -20.93 -25.05 11.93
C GLU A 165 -20.22 -23.94 12.70
N ILE A 166 -19.43 -23.14 11.99
CA ILE A 166 -18.72 -22.00 12.56
C ILE A 166 -19.70 -20.83 12.63
N THR A 167 -20.41 -20.70 13.76
CA THR A 167 -21.23 -19.52 14.02
C THR A 167 -20.40 -18.43 14.67
N ARG A 168 -20.60 -17.18 14.23
CA ARG A 168 -20.02 -16.02 14.92
C ARG A 168 -20.77 -15.87 16.23
N ARG A 169 -20.06 -15.91 17.35
CA ARG A 169 -20.64 -15.57 18.66
C ARG A 169 -21.31 -14.20 18.53
N PRO A 170 -22.60 -14.05 18.89
CA PRO A 170 -23.26 -12.76 18.84
C PRO A 170 -22.44 -11.78 19.67
N ALA A 171 -22.16 -10.60 19.10
CA ALA A 171 -21.36 -9.57 19.74
C ALA A 171 -22.09 -9.09 21.00
N ARG A 172 -21.87 -9.74 22.13
CA ARG A 172 -22.15 -9.14 23.43
C ARG A 172 -21.14 -8.01 23.59
N ALA A 173 -21.65 -6.82 23.95
CA ALA A 173 -20.80 -5.72 24.39
C ALA A 173 -19.83 -6.27 25.44
N LYS A 174 -18.53 -6.26 25.13
CA LYS A 174 -17.51 -6.53 26.15
C LYS A 174 -17.61 -5.37 27.13
N LEU A 175 -18.26 -5.61 28.27
CA LEU A 175 -18.24 -4.67 29.37
C LEU A 175 -16.79 -4.57 29.84
N PRO A 176 -16.16 -3.39 29.81
CA PRO A 176 -14.85 -3.24 30.42
C PRO A 176 -15.03 -3.34 31.95
N GLY A 177 -14.42 -4.36 32.55
CA GLY A 177 -14.15 -4.37 34.00
C GLY A 177 -15.07 -5.20 34.91
N LEU A 178 -15.42 -6.44 34.54
CA LEU A 178 -15.66 -7.54 35.49
C LEU A 178 -14.95 -8.81 35.03
#